data_AF-A0A536AG25-F1
#
_entry.id   AF-A0A536AG25-F1
#
_cell.length_a   1.000
_cell.length_b   1.000
_cell.length_c   1.000
_cell.angle_alpha   90.00
_cell.angle_beta   90.00
_cell.angle_gamma   90.00
#
_symmetry.space_group_name_H-M   'P 1'
#
loop_
_entity.id
_entity.type
_entity.pdbx_description
1 polymer ?
#
loop_
_entity_poly.entity_id
_entity_poly.type
_entity_poly.pdbx_seq_one_letter_code
_entity_poly.pdbx_strand_id
1 'polypeptide(L)'
;MSIQSAKGVQFADAFVASHERGSAVHDPIAVEGGAFVRSRNRAGGLEGGVTNGEDIVVEIAFKPISTLMKPLPSADLRTGAPSPAHVERSDVCVIPAAGVVAEAMLALVLADALCEKFGNDSVDDLCAAVERYRQRLRPIDNR
;
A
#
# COMPACT_ATOMS: atom_id res chain seq x y z
N MET A 1 0.16 1.71 -8.76
CA MET A 1 0.65 3.10 -8.57
C MET A 1 -0.14 4.08 -9.45
N SER A 2 -1.47 4.02 -9.42
CA SER A 2 -2.35 4.81 -10.30
C SER A 2 -2.83 6.14 -9.68
N ILE A 3 -2.58 6.35 -8.39
CA ILE A 3 -2.92 7.60 -7.71
C ILE A 3 -2.11 8.73 -8.35
N GLN A 4 -2.79 9.85 -8.64
CA GLN A 4 -2.16 11.01 -9.24
C GLN A 4 -0.99 11.49 -8.38
N SER A 5 0.11 11.82 -9.05
CA SER A 5 1.38 12.24 -8.44
C SER A 5 2.15 11.19 -7.65
N ALA A 6 1.62 9.99 -7.43
CA ALA A 6 2.43 8.90 -6.88
C ALA A 6 3.59 8.58 -7.84
N LYS A 7 4.80 8.51 -7.29
CA LYS A 7 6.07 8.27 -8.01
C LYS A 7 6.82 7.04 -7.52
N GLY A 8 6.45 6.49 -6.37
CA GLY A 8 7.00 5.25 -5.84
C GLY A 8 6.04 4.63 -4.84
N VAL A 9 6.15 3.31 -4.69
CA VAL A 9 5.46 2.53 -3.66
C VAL A 9 6.48 1.55 -3.10
N GLN A 10 6.52 1.39 -1.79
CA GLN A 10 7.27 0.33 -1.11
C GLN A 10 6.42 -0.36 -0.06
N PHE A 11 6.76 -1.60 0.25
CA PHE A 11 6.22 -2.33 1.39
C PHE A 11 7.21 -2.24 2.53
N ALA A 12 6.73 -1.83 3.71
CA ALA A 12 7.57 -1.50 4.85
C ALA A 12 8.84 -0.74 4.41
N ASP A 13 10.02 -1.24 4.75
CA ASP A 13 11.32 -0.62 4.48
C ASP A 13 12.03 -1.23 3.26
N ALA A 14 11.29 -1.69 2.23
CA ALA A 14 11.83 -2.45 1.10
C ALA A 14 13.06 -1.80 0.43
N PHE A 15 13.08 -0.47 0.24
CA PHE A 15 14.26 0.19 -0.36
C PHE A 15 15.48 0.13 0.56
N VAL A 16 15.30 0.28 1.88
CA VAL A 16 16.38 0.11 2.87
C VAL A 16 16.83 -1.35 2.90
N ALA A 17 15.89 -2.29 2.99
CA ALA A 17 16.15 -3.73 3.00
C ALA A 17 16.93 -4.20 1.77
N SER A 18 16.75 -3.55 0.61
CA SER A 18 17.47 -3.88 -0.62
C SER A 18 18.99 -3.69 -0.53
N HIS A 19 19.47 -2.91 0.45
CA HIS A 19 20.88 -2.67 0.72
C HIS A 19 21.45 -3.54 1.86
N GLU A 20 20.65 -4.46 2.39
CA GLU A 20 21.02 -5.28 3.54
C GLU A 20 21.22 -6.77 3.18
N ARG A 21 21.83 -7.51 4.11
CA ARG A 21 21.97 -8.97 3.98
C ARG A 21 20.64 -9.65 4.30
N GLY A 22 20.33 -10.75 3.61
CA GLY A 22 19.10 -11.53 3.86
C GLY A 22 18.87 -11.92 5.33
N SER A 23 19.95 -12.15 6.10
CA SER A 23 19.88 -12.45 7.53
C SER A 23 19.26 -11.31 8.38
N ALA A 24 19.29 -10.08 7.89
CA ALA A 24 18.70 -8.91 8.55
C ALA A 24 17.31 -8.56 8.00
N VAL A 25 16.99 -8.98 6.77
CA VAL A 25 15.77 -8.57 6.04
C VAL A 25 14.56 -9.43 6.37
N HIS A 26 14.69 -10.76 6.35
CA HIS A 26 13.53 -11.64 6.52
C HIS A 26 12.97 -11.60 7.94
N ASP A 27 11.68 -11.90 8.10
CA ASP A 27 11.01 -11.93 9.40
C ASP A 27 10.97 -13.37 9.93
N PRO A 28 11.78 -13.74 10.95
CA PRO A 28 11.81 -15.10 11.46
C PRO A 28 10.48 -15.47 12.11
N ILE A 29 9.99 -16.66 11.80
CA ILE A 29 8.78 -17.23 12.39
C ILE A 29 9.17 -17.94 13.68
N ALA A 30 8.53 -17.56 14.78
CA ALA A 30 8.56 -18.27 16.06
C ALA A 30 7.18 -18.84 16.39
N VAL A 31 7.10 -19.63 17.47
CA VAL A 31 5.83 -20.17 17.97
C VAL A 31 5.68 -19.78 19.44
N GLU A 32 4.61 -19.09 19.77
CA GLU A 32 4.28 -18.64 21.13
C GLU A 32 2.81 -18.96 21.42
N GLY A 33 2.54 -19.70 22.50
CA GLY A 33 1.17 -20.08 22.87
C GLY A 33 0.41 -20.91 21.80
N GLY A 34 1.13 -21.58 20.90
CA GLY A 34 0.54 -22.32 19.77
C GLY A 34 0.11 -21.42 18.60
N ALA A 35 0.47 -20.14 18.61
CA ALA A 35 0.38 -19.25 17.47
C ALA A 35 1.74 -19.12 16.80
N PHE A 36 1.78 -19.06 15.47
CA PHE A 36 2.98 -18.53 14.80
C PHE A 36 3.12 -17.08 15.23
N VAL A 37 4.32 -16.52 15.35
CA VAL A 37 4.53 -15.08 15.57
C VAL A 37 5.76 -14.62 14.82
N ARG A 38 5.84 -13.33 14.50
CA ARG A 38 7.04 -12.70 13.95
C ARG A 38 7.53 -11.64 14.93
N SER A 39 8.84 -11.59 15.13
CA SER A 39 9.47 -10.57 16.01
C SER A 39 9.61 -9.20 15.34
N ARG A 40 9.38 -9.13 14.02
CA ARG A 40 9.45 -7.95 13.17
C ARG A 40 8.59 -8.15 11.92
N ASN A 41 8.25 -7.05 11.24
CA ASN A 41 7.42 -7.04 10.04
C ASN A 41 8.08 -6.24 8.90
N ARG A 42 9.29 -6.62 8.50
CA ARG A 42 10.02 -5.99 7.38
C ARG A 42 9.47 -6.39 6.02
N ALA A 43 8.77 -7.50 5.95
CA ALA A 43 8.04 -7.90 4.75
C ALA A 43 6.78 -7.05 4.51
N GLY A 44 6.36 -6.24 5.50
CA GLY A 44 5.19 -5.37 5.39
C GLY A 44 3.89 -6.16 5.22
N GLY A 45 3.74 -7.27 5.93
CA GLY A 45 2.56 -8.13 5.93
C GLY A 45 2.44 -9.07 4.73
N LEU A 46 3.43 -9.09 3.83
CA LEU A 46 3.39 -9.87 2.59
C LEU A 46 4.63 -10.75 2.40
N GLU A 47 4.43 -12.05 2.23
CA GLU A 47 5.50 -12.99 1.87
C GLU A 47 5.07 -13.78 0.62
N GLY A 48 5.92 -13.80 -0.42
CA GLY A 48 5.60 -14.50 -1.67
C GLY A 48 4.34 -13.98 -2.39
N GLY A 49 3.95 -12.73 -2.13
CA GLY A 49 2.74 -12.12 -2.70
C GLY A 49 1.44 -12.46 -1.95
N VAL A 50 1.51 -13.07 -0.76
CA VAL A 50 0.35 -13.43 0.06
C VAL A 50 0.44 -12.77 1.42
N THR A 51 -0.72 -12.40 1.98
CA THR A 51 -0.82 -11.87 3.35
C THR A 51 -0.36 -12.89 4.37
N ASN A 52 0.57 -12.50 5.24
CA ASN A 52 1.26 -13.41 6.15
C ASN A 52 0.74 -13.36 7.60
N GLY A 53 -0.28 -12.52 7.86
CA GLY A 53 -0.93 -12.34 9.16
C GLY A 53 -0.43 -11.15 9.98
N GLU A 54 0.65 -10.48 9.56
CA GLU A 54 1.07 -9.18 10.14
C GLU A 54 0.38 -8.01 9.43
N ASP A 55 0.54 -6.80 9.96
CA ASP A 55 0.03 -5.57 9.35
C ASP A 55 0.57 -5.38 7.93
N ILE A 56 -0.31 -5.01 7.00
CA ILE A 56 0.10 -4.63 5.65
C ILE A 56 0.60 -3.19 5.70
N VAL A 57 1.91 -3.01 5.56
CA VAL A 57 2.57 -1.70 5.63
C VAL A 57 2.98 -1.26 4.24
N VAL A 58 2.37 -0.18 3.75
CA VAL A 58 2.65 0.39 2.43
C VAL A 58 3.01 1.86 2.58
N GLU A 59 4.13 2.26 1.99
CA GLU A 59 4.50 3.66 1.86
C GLU A 59 4.44 4.11 0.41
N ILE A 60 3.98 5.34 0.18
CA ILE A 60 3.81 5.91 -1.15
C ILE A 60 4.53 7.25 -1.21
N ALA A 61 5.41 7.40 -2.19
CA ALA A 61 6.08 8.66 -2.47
C ALA A 61 5.27 9.48 -3.47
N PHE A 62 4.89 10.69 -3.08
CA PHE A 62 4.17 11.63 -3.95
C PHE A 62 5.08 12.77 -4.39
N LYS A 63 5.04 13.12 -5.67
CA LYS A 63 5.62 14.41 -6.11
C LYS A 63 4.69 15.56 -5.71
N PRO A 64 5.22 16.77 -5.47
CA PRO A 64 4.41 17.98 -5.37
C PRO A 64 3.52 18.14 -6.61
N ILE A 65 2.24 18.46 -6.39
CA ILE A 65 1.23 18.48 -7.45
C ILE A 65 0.95 19.85 -8.00
N SER A 66 0.97 20.87 -7.15
CA SER A 66 0.54 22.21 -7.52
C SER A 66 1.70 22.94 -8.19
N THR A 67 1.41 23.55 -9.34
CA THR A 67 2.35 24.45 -10.02
C THR A 67 2.69 25.60 -9.07
N LEU A 68 3.96 25.98 -9.02
CA LEU A 68 4.43 27.04 -8.12
C LEU A 68 3.81 28.39 -8.48
N MET A 69 3.48 29.19 -7.44
CA MET A 69 3.00 30.59 -7.61
C MET A 69 4.02 31.50 -8.28
N LYS A 70 5.31 31.14 -8.21
CA LYS A 70 6.34 31.62 -9.13
C LYS A 70 6.47 30.55 -10.22
N PRO A 71 5.79 30.71 -11.37
CA PRO A 71 5.67 29.61 -12.31
C PRO A 71 7.00 29.26 -12.95
N LEU A 72 7.15 27.98 -13.30
CA LEU A 72 8.32 27.50 -14.04
C LEU A 72 8.21 27.88 -15.53
N PRO A 73 9.33 27.93 -16.27
CA PRO A 73 9.29 28.07 -17.73
C PRO A 73 8.49 26.95 -18.39
N SER A 74 7.73 27.30 -19.43
CA SER A 74 6.92 26.41 -20.26
C SER A 74 6.85 26.99 -21.69
N ALA A 75 5.88 26.55 -22.50
CA ALA A 75 5.67 27.05 -23.86
C ALA A 75 4.18 27.19 -24.18
N ASP A 76 3.82 28.21 -24.96
CA ASP A 76 2.51 28.30 -25.58
C ASP A 76 2.46 27.33 -26.78
N LEU A 77 1.59 26.31 -26.67
CA LEU A 77 1.48 25.26 -27.69
C LEU A 77 0.90 25.75 -29.03
N ARG A 78 0.28 26.94 -29.08
CA ARG A 78 -0.25 27.51 -30.33
C ARG A 78 0.82 28.25 -31.12
N THR A 79 1.76 28.90 -30.42
CA THR A 79 2.76 29.79 -31.02
C THR A 79 4.17 29.22 -30.98
N GLY A 80 4.45 28.24 -30.11
CA GLY A 80 5.77 27.70 -29.83
C GLY A 80 6.66 28.63 -28.99
N ALA A 81 6.15 29.78 -28.55
CA ALA A 81 6.93 30.77 -27.80
C ALA A 81 7.08 30.37 -26.31
N PRO A 82 8.19 30.75 -25.65
CA PRO A 82 8.34 30.60 -24.21
C PRO A 82 7.20 31.31 -23.45
N SER A 83 6.61 30.62 -22.47
CA SER A 83 5.52 31.14 -21.64
C SER A 83 5.61 30.53 -20.23
N PRO A 84 5.27 31.23 -19.15
CA PRO A 84 5.21 30.61 -17.82
C PRO A 84 4.18 29.47 -17.77
N ALA A 85 4.45 28.44 -16.96
CA ALA A 85 3.50 27.37 -16.67
C ALA A 85 2.21 27.94 -16.07
N HIS A 86 1.07 27.37 -16.46
CA HIS A 86 -0.22 27.79 -15.90
C HIS A 86 -0.39 27.34 -14.45
N VAL A 87 -0.96 28.21 -13.62
CA VAL A 87 -1.21 27.96 -12.19
C VAL A 87 -2.68 27.63 -12.00
N GLU A 88 -2.97 26.36 -11.71
CA GLU A 88 -4.35 25.85 -11.54
C GLU A 88 -4.81 25.81 -10.07
N ARG A 89 -3.90 25.47 -9.15
CA ARG A 89 -4.18 25.30 -7.73
C ARG A 89 -3.13 25.96 -6.87
N SER A 90 -3.48 26.21 -5.61
CA SER A 90 -2.70 27.02 -4.66
C SER A 90 -2.28 26.30 -3.37
N ASP A 91 -2.70 25.05 -3.18
CA ASP A 91 -2.27 24.24 -2.05
C ASP A 91 -0.76 23.96 -2.09
N VAL A 92 -0.12 24.00 -0.91
CA VAL A 92 1.32 23.75 -0.77
C VAL A 92 1.61 22.26 -0.57
N CYS A 93 0.71 21.53 0.10
CA CYS A 93 0.90 20.14 0.47
C CYS A 93 -0.41 19.36 0.36
N VAL A 94 -0.40 18.27 -0.43
CA VAL A 94 -1.53 17.36 -0.58
C VAL A 94 -1.42 16.10 0.28
N ILE A 95 -0.26 15.86 0.91
CA ILE A 95 0.09 14.55 1.48
C ILE A 95 -0.98 14.00 2.44
N PRO A 96 -1.60 14.80 3.35
CA PRO A 96 -2.67 14.28 4.21
C PRO A 96 -3.88 13.76 3.42
N ALA A 97 -4.34 14.51 2.40
CA ALA A 97 -5.45 14.08 1.55
C ALA A 97 -5.06 12.89 0.65
N ALA A 98 -3.82 12.86 0.17
CA ALA A 98 -3.30 11.74 -0.61
C ALA A 98 -3.24 10.44 0.21
N GLY A 99 -3.01 10.53 1.53
CA GLY A 99 -3.09 9.40 2.46
C GLY A 99 -4.48 8.74 2.46
N VAL A 100 -5.55 9.54 2.54
CA VAL A 100 -6.93 9.03 2.48
C VAL A 100 -7.21 8.33 1.15
N VAL A 101 -6.71 8.87 0.03
CA VAL A 101 -6.85 8.23 -1.28
C VAL A 101 -6.05 6.92 -1.32
N ALA A 102 -4.86 6.87 -0.72
CA ALA A 102 -4.04 5.67 -0.64
C ALA A 102 -4.72 4.57 0.16
N GLU A 103 -5.30 4.89 1.31
CA GLU A 103 -6.10 3.96 2.14
C GLU A 103 -7.28 3.40 1.34
N ALA A 104 -8.02 4.26 0.63
CA ALA A 104 -9.14 3.84 -0.20
C ALA A 104 -8.71 2.88 -1.32
N MET A 105 -7.59 3.19 -2.01
CA MET A 105 -7.06 2.30 -3.05
C MET A 105 -6.57 0.96 -2.49
N LEU A 106 -5.94 0.95 -1.32
CA LEU A 106 -5.53 -0.28 -0.65
C LEU A 106 -6.77 -1.11 -0.25
N ALA A 107 -7.79 -0.48 0.33
CA ALA A 107 -9.03 -1.14 0.71
C ALA A 107 -9.75 -1.80 -0.48
N LEU A 108 -9.78 -1.13 -1.64
CA LEU A 108 -10.35 -1.72 -2.86
C LEU A 108 -9.61 -2.99 -3.30
N VAL A 109 -8.28 -2.98 -3.29
CA VAL A 109 -7.47 -4.16 -3.66
C VAL A 109 -7.63 -5.29 -2.65
N LEU A 110 -7.67 -4.98 -1.35
CA LEU A 110 -7.89 -5.98 -0.30
C LEU A 110 -9.30 -6.59 -0.37
N ALA A 111 -10.31 -5.77 -0.66
CA ALA A 111 -11.67 -6.25 -0.86
C ALA A 111 -11.77 -7.17 -2.07
N ASP A 112 -11.12 -6.82 -3.19
CA ASP A 112 -11.06 -7.65 -4.39
C ASP A 112 -10.39 -9.01 -4.11
N ALA A 113 -9.23 -9.01 -3.44
CA ALA A 113 -8.54 -10.24 -3.04
C ALA A 113 -9.35 -11.11 -2.07
N LEU A 114 -10.13 -10.47 -1.18
CA LEU A 114 -11.04 -11.16 -0.25
C LEU A 114 -12.18 -11.84 -1.03
N CYS A 115 -12.80 -11.10 -1.96
CA CYS A 115 -13.84 -11.59 -2.85
C CYS A 115 -13.34 -12.73 -3.75
N GLU A 116 -12.15 -12.62 -4.33
CA GLU A 116 -11.54 -13.67 -5.14
C GLU A 116 -11.36 -14.98 -4.35
N LYS A 117 -10.95 -14.87 -3.08
CA LYS A 117 -10.69 -16.02 -2.22
C LYS A 117 -11.95 -16.67 -1.65
N PHE A 118 -12.97 -15.89 -1.33
CA PHE A 118 -14.11 -16.33 -0.51
C PHE A 118 -15.50 -16.18 -1.17
N GLY A 119 -15.58 -15.59 -2.36
CA GLY A 119 -16.83 -15.31 -3.09
C GLY A 119 -17.34 -13.88 -2.86
N ASN A 120 -18.33 -13.45 -3.65
CA ASN A 120 -18.77 -12.04 -3.68
C ASN A 120 -20.27 -11.83 -3.96
N ASP A 121 -21.10 -12.87 -3.82
CA ASP A 121 -22.55 -12.76 -4.08
C ASP A 121 -23.32 -12.13 -2.89
N SER A 122 -22.91 -12.45 -1.66
CA SER A 122 -23.53 -11.95 -0.42
C SER A 122 -22.48 -11.73 0.67
N VAL A 123 -22.62 -10.64 1.42
CA VAL A 123 -21.72 -10.32 2.54
C VAL A 123 -21.83 -11.35 3.66
N ASP A 124 -23.02 -11.90 3.91
CA ASP A 124 -23.22 -12.91 4.95
C ASP A 124 -22.50 -14.22 4.61
N ASP A 125 -22.56 -14.64 3.34
CA ASP A 125 -21.87 -15.85 2.86
C ASP A 125 -20.35 -15.67 2.87
N LEU A 126 -19.87 -14.49 2.46
CA LEU A 126 -18.46 -14.11 2.56
C LEU A 126 -17.96 -14.20 4.01
N CYS A 127 -18.69 -13.59 4.96
CA CYS A 127 -18.36 -13.62 6.38
C CYS A 127 -18.31 -15.05 6.93
N ALA A 128 -19.30 -15.89 6.57
CA ALA A 128 -19.32 -17.30 6.98
C ALA A 128 -18.14 -18.10 6.41
N ALA A 129 -17.76 -17.85 5.15
CA ALA A 129 -16.60 -18.47 4.51
C ALA A 129 -15.28 -18.08 5.19
N VAL A 130 -15.10 -16.80 5.54
CA VAL A 130 -13.93 -16.29 6.28
C VAL A 130 -13.82 -16.94 7.66
N GLU A 131 -14.92 -17.01 8.41
CA GLU A 131 -14.93 -17.61 9.74
C GLU A 131 -14.61 -19.11 9.68
N ARG A 132 -15.21 -19.83 8.73
CA ARG A 132 -14.89 -21.24 8.48
C ARG A 132 -13.42 -21.45 8.12
N TYR A 133 -12.84 -20.54 7.33
CA TYR A 133 -11.42 -20.57 7.00
C TYR A 133 -10.55 -20.40 8.24
N ARG A 134 -10.85 -19.41 9.10
CA ARG A 134 -10.14 -19.18 10.36
C ARG A 134 -10.25 -20.39 11.29
N GLN A 135 -11.44 -20.97 11.45
CA GLN A 135 -11.64 -22.18 12.26
C GLN A 135 -10.82 -23.38 11.77
N ARG A 136 -10.66 -23.52 10.46
CA ARG A 136 -9.81 -24.57 9.87
C ARG A 136 -8.32 -24.35 10.17
N LEU A 137 -7.89 -23.10 10.33
CA LEU A 137 -6.51 -22.77 10.67
C LEU A 137 -6.21 -22.86 12.16
N ARG A 138 -7.19 -22.66 13.05
CA ARG A 138 -7.00 -22.69 14.52
C ARG A 138 -6.21 -23.88 15.07
N PRO A 139 -6.39 -25.13 14.62
CA PRO A 139 -5.58 -26.25 15.10
C PRO A 139 -4.09 -26.15 14.77
N ILE A 140 -3.72 -25.30 13.81
CA ILE A 140 -2.37 -25.09 13.28
C ILE A 140 -1.78 -23.77 13.78
N ASP A 141 -2.60 -22.72 13.90
CA ASP A 141 -2.23 -21.38 14.36
C ASP A 141 -3.36 -20.79 15.21
N ASN A 142 -3.09 -20.55 16.49
CA ASN A 142 -4.09 -20.06 17.46
C ASN A 142 -4.40 -18.55 17.39
N ARG A 143 -3.89 -17.82 16.39
CA ARG A 143 -4.24 -16.40 16.17
C ARG A 143 -5.72 -16.19 15.80
#